data_AF-A0A2D4LVL0-F1
#
_entry.id   AF-A0A2D4LVL0-F1
#
_cell.length_a   1.000
_cell.length_b   1.000
_cell.length_c   1.000
_cell.angle_alpha   90.00
_cell.angle_beta   90.00
_cell.angle_gamma   90.00
#
_symmetry.space_group_name_H-M   'P 1'
#
loop_
_entity.id
_entity.type
_entity.pdbx_description
1 polymer ?
#
loop_
_entity_poly.entity_id
_entity_poly.type
_entity_poly.pdbx_seq_one_letter_code
_entity_poly.pdbx_strand_id
1 'polypeptide(L)'
;GGMCSIRLSEPLLKLRPRKDLVETLLHEMIHALLFVTNNDKDHESHGPEFCKHMYRINRLTGANITIYHEFHDEVDFYRQHWWRCNGPCRNRKPYYGYVKRVMNRAPSANDHWWAEHQKSCGGTYTKVREPDNSSKKCKKKDDQAKIPDDGSRKARGSSIQSIIPFSGKGYIL
;
A
#
# COMPACT_ATOMS: atom_id res chain seq x y z
N GLY A 1 -12.73 -24.56 -0.30
CA GLY A 1 -12.20 -23.42 0.49
C GLY A 1 -11.67 -22.37 -0.46
N GLY A 2 -11.70 -21.10 -0.07
CA GLY A 2 -11.08 -20.02 -0.84
C GLY A 2 -9.55 -19.98 -0.65
N MET A 3 -8.84 -19.39 -1.61
CA MET A 3 -7.40 -19.10 -1.44
C MET A 3 -7.23 -17.81 -0.63
N CYS A 4 -6.42 -17.86 0.43
CA CYS A 4 -6.03 -16.67 1.20
C CYS A 4 -4.65 -16.16 0.73
N SER A 5 -4.48 -14.84 0.63
CA SER A 5 -3.20 -14.21 0.24
C SER A 5 -2.93 -13.02 1.16
N ILE A 6 -1.96 -13.18 2.06
CA ILE A 6 -1.44 -12.09 2.88
C ILE A 6 -0.50 -11.24 2.02
N ARG A 7 -0.63 -9.92 2.08
CA ARG A 7 0.25 -8.96 1.41
C ARG A 7 0.76 -7.93 2.39
N LEU A 8 2.07 -7.83 2.50
CA LEU A 8 2.73 -6.82 3.33
C LEU A 8 3.32 -5.72 2.46
N SER A 9 3.24 -4.49 2.92
CA SER A 9 3.76 -3.32 2.22
C SER A 9 5.26 -3.18 2.50
N GLU A 10 6.11 -3.49 1.51
CA GLU A 10 7.56 -3.31 1.63
C GLU A 10 7.94 -1.88 2.10
N PRO A 11 7.37 -0.78 1.56
CA PRO A 11 7.71 0.56 2.03
C PRO A 11 7.39 0.79 3.53
N LEU A 12 6.26 0.27 4.04
CA LEU A 12 5.88 0.44 5.45
C LEU A 12 6.83 -0.31 6.40
N LEU A 13 7.44 -1.41 5.96
CA LEU A 13 8.17 -2.34 6.84
C LEU A 13 9.69 -2.29 6.66
N LYS A 14 10.20 -1.76 5.55
CA LYS A 14 11.64 -1.68 5.23
C LYS A 14 12.43 -0.69 6.10
N LEU A 15 11.75 0.27 6.73
CA LEU A 15 12.33 1.29 7.62
C LEU A 15 12.05 1.04 9.11
N ARG A 16 11.29 0.00 9.45
CA ARG A 16 10.87 -0.31 10.83
C ARG A 16 11.73 -1.45 11.42
N PRO A 17 11.83 -1.56 12.76
CA PRO A 17 12.48 -2.69 13.40
C PRO A 17 11.84 -4.04 13.03
N ARG A 18 12.61 -5.13 13.10
CA ARG A 18 12.13 -6.50 12.78
C ARG A 18 10.85 -6.89 13.54
N LYS A 19 10.64 -6.40 14.77
CA LYS A 19 9.47 -6.72 15.60
C LYS A 19 8.17 -6.30 14.88
N ASP A 20 8.13 -5.11 14.28
CA ASP A 20 6.93 -4.54 13.67
C ASP A 20 6.49 -5.33 12.44
N LEU A 21 7.45 -5.79 11.63
CA LEU A 21 7.23 -6.72 10.52
C LEU A 21 6.62 -8.04 11.01
N VAL A 22 7.12 -8.58 12.11
CA VAL A 22 6.62 -9.83 12.71
C VAL A 22 5.22 -9.63 13.30
N GLU A 23 4.98 -8.54 14.03
CA GLU A 23 3.70 -8.21 14.64
C GLU A 23 2.62 -7.94 13.57
N THR A 24 2.95 -7.23 12.49
CA THR A 24 2.08 -7.03 11.32
C THR A 24 1.76 -8.37 10.65
N LEU A 25 2.77 -9.19 10.38
CA LEU A 25 2.57 -10.50 9.74
C LEU A 25 1.66 -11.40 10.60
N LEU A 26 1.87 -11.41 11.92
CA LEU A 26 1.04 -12.19 12.84
C LEU A 26 -0.40 -11.67 12.90
N HIS A 27 -0.63 -10.35 12.82
CA HIS A 27 -1.96 -9.75 12.69
C HIS A 27 -2.68 -10.30 11.44
N GLU A 28 -2.05 -10.20 10.26
CA GLU A 28 -2.61 -10.72 9.00
C GLU A 28 -2.81 -12.24 9.01
N MET A 29 -1.92 -12.99 9.69
CA MET A 29 -2.06 -14.44 9.83
C MET A 29 -3.25 -14.86 10.72
N ILE A 30 -3.67 -14.02 11.67
CA ILE A 30 -4.89 -14.28 12.46
C ILE A 30 -6.12 -14.10 11.56
N HIS A 31 -6.20 -13.03 10.77
CA HIS A 31 -7.26 -12.85 9.78
C HIS A 31 -7.32 -14.00 8.77
N ALA A 32 -6.17 -14.42 8.24
CA ALA A 32 -6.08 -15.56 7.33
C ALA A 32 -6.57 -16.88 7.97
N LEU A 33 -6.28 -17.10 9.26
CA LEU A 33 -6.78 -18.27 9.99
C LEU A 33 -8.31 -18.23 10.10
N LEU A 34 -8.89 -17.12 10.55
CA LEU A 34 -10.34 -16.97 10.72
C LEU A 34 -11.11 -17.08 9.39
N PHE A 35 -10.54 -16.55 8.30
CA PHE A 35 -11.06 -16.74 6.95
C PHE A 35 -11.11 -18.22 6.55
N VAL A 36 -10.06 -18.99 6.86
CA VAL A 36 -9.99 -20.42 6.51
C VAL A 36 -10.87 -21.30 7.41
N THR A 37 -10.91 -21.05 8.72
CA THR A 37 -11.63 -21.93 9.67
C THR A 37 -13.10 -21.56 9.84
N ASN A 38 -13.42 -20.27 9.87
CA ASN A 38 -14.74 -19.76 10.23
C ASN A 38 -15.50 -19.20 9.02
N ASN A 39 -14.86 -19.14 7.83
CA ASN A 39 -15.37 -18.44 6.64
C ASN A 39 -15.71 -16.97 6.95
N ASP A 40 -14.97 -16.37 7.90
CA ASP A 40 -15.08 -14.95 8.20
C ASP A 40 -14.49 -14.14 7.04
N LYS A 41 -15.31 -13.27 6.45
CA LYS A 41 -14.95 -12.47 5.26
C LYS A 41 -14.77 -10.99 5.60
N ASP A 42 -14.99 -10.62 6.86
CA ASP A 42 -14.79 -9.25 7.30
C ASP A 42 -13.32 -9.03 7.65
N HIS A 43 -12.56 -8.56 6.67
CA HIS A 43 -11.14 -8.25 6.80
C HIS A 43 -10.83 -7.11 7.78
N GLU A 44 -11.83 -6.35 8.25
CA GLU A 44 -11.67 -5.29 9.26
C GLU A 44 -12.20 -5.71 10.64
N SER A 45 -12.70 -6.94 10.80
CA SER A 45 -13.28 -7.44 12.05
C SER A 45 -12.21 -7.96 13.03
N HIS A 46 -12.00 -7.23 14.13
CA HIS A 46 -11.22 -7.70 15.28
C HIS A 46 -12.10 -8.30 16.37
N GLY A 47 -13.00 -9.21 15.99
CA GLY A 47 -13.96 -9.86 16.89
C GLY A 47 -13.31 -10.72 18.02
N PRO A 48 -14.14 -11.34 18.89
CA PRO A 48 -13.66 -12.10 20.05
C PRO A 48 -12.64 -13.20 19.72
N GLU A 49 -12.82 -13.92 18.60
CA GLU A 49 -11.86 -14.95 18.17
C GLU A 49 -10.53 -14.34 17.68
N PHE A 50 -10.54 -13.18 17.01
CA PHE A 50 -9.30 -12.46 16.69
C PHE A 50 -8.53 -12.12 17.98
N CYS A 51 -9.21 -11.47 18.93
CA CYS A 51 -8.64 -11.11 20.23
C CYS A 51 -8.07 -12.33 20.98
N LYS A 52 -8.77 -13.46 20.97
CA LYS A 52 -8.32 -14.73 21.58
C LYS A 52 -7.03 -15.25 20.95
N HIS A 53 -6.90 -15.23 19.62
CA HIS A 53 -5.65 -15.63 18.95
C HIS A 53 -4.51 -14.62 19.20
N MET A 54 -4.81 -13.32 19.17
CA MET A 54 -3.88 -12.23 19.49
C MET A 54 -3.28 -12.37 20.90
N TYR A 55 -4.12 -12.43 21.94
CA TYR A 55 -3.66 -12.59 23.33
C TYR A 55 -2.86 -13.88 23.54
N ARG A 56 -3.29 -14.98 22.92
CA ARG A 56 -2.57 -16.27 22.99
C ARG A 56 -1.17 -16.17 22.37
N ILE A 57 -1.01 -15.50 21.22
CA ILE A 57 0.30 -15.36 20.56
C ILE A 57 1.20 -14.41 21.33
N ASN A 58 0.69 -13.25 21.76
CA ASN A 58 1.44 -12.27 22.57
C ASN A 58 2.01 -12.93 23.84
N ARG A 59 1.18 -13.69 24.57
CA ARG A 59 1.59 -14.44 25.77
C ARG A 59 2.66 -15.51 25.51
N LEU A 60 2.66 -16.15 24.35
CA LEU A 60 3.59 -17.24 24.03
C LEU A 60 4.92 -16.75 23.44
N THR A 61 4.93 -15.58 22.80
CA THR A 61 6.09 -15.08 22.03
C THR A 61 6.73 -13.83 22.61
N GLY A 62 6.04 -13.12 23.52
CA GLY A 62 6.46 -11.79 23.98
C GLY A 62 6.22 -10.67 22.96
N ALA A 63 5.56 -10.95 21.83
CA ALA A 63 5.13 -9.95 20.85
C ALA A 63 3.96 -9.10 21.39
N ASN A 64 3.76 -7.93 20.80
CA ASN A 64 2.67 -7.01 21.14
C ASN A 64 1.76 -6.76 19.92
N ILE A 65 1.12 -7.81 19.40
CA ILE A 65 0.09 -7.67 18.35
C ILE A 65 -1.10 -6.89 18.92
N THR A 66 -1.54 -5.87 18.20
CA THR A 66 -2.69 -5.01 18.52
C THR A 66 -3.84 -5.21 17.52
N ILE A 67 -5.06 -4.84 17.91
CA ILE A 67 -6.21 -4.73 16.99
C ILE A 67 -6.07 -3.51 16.07
N TYR A 68 -5.56 -2.40 16.60
CA TYR A 68 -5.28 -1.20 15.80
C TYR A 68 -3.99 -1.38 15.01
N HIS A 69 -4.01 -0.97 13.75
CA HIS A 69 -2.81 -0.81 12.95
C HIS A 69 -2.05 0.44 13.44
N GLU A 70 -0.83 0.31 13.97
CA GLU A 70 -0.05 1.48 14.43
C GLU A 70 0.42 2.40 13.27
N PHE A 71 0.26 1.98 12.02
CA PHE A 71 0.82 2.63 10.81
C PHE A 71 0.09 3.89 10.34
N HIS A 72 -0.61 4.61 11.22
CA HIS A 72 -1.40 5.79 10.83
C HIS A 72 -0.52 6.90 10.23
N ASP A 73 0.62 7.18 10.87
CA ASP A 73 1.55 8.21 10.44
C ASP A 73 2.32 7.79 9.16
N GLU A 74 2.73 6.53 9.04
CA GLU A 74 3.36 6.03 7.81
C GLU A 74 2.38 6.00 6.64
N VAL A 75 1.14 5.58 6.86
CA VAL A 75 0.11 5.61 5.82
C VAL A 75 -0.14 7.04 5.36
N ASP A 76 -0.16 8.03 6.27
CA ASP A 76 -0.24 9.45 5.89
C ASP A 76 1.04 10.00 5.23
N PHE A 77 2.23 9.48 5.58
CA PHE A 77 3.50 9.76 4.91
C PHE A 77 3.52 9.21 3.46
N TYR A 78 2.99 8.01 3.23
CA TYR A 78 2.89 7.38 1.91
C TYR A 78 1.70 7.87 1.09
N ARG A 79 0.68 8.48 1.69
CA ARG A 79 -0.42 9.17 0.98
C ARG A 79 0.07 10.47 0.34
N GLN A 80 0.99 10.39 -0.62
CA GLN A 80 1.71 11.53 -1.18
C GLN A 80 0.93 12.28 -2.27
N HIS A 81 -0.10 11.66 -2.84
CA HIS A 81 -0.98 12.31 -3.81
C HIS A 81 -2.18 12.93 -3.08
N TRP A 82 -2.27 14.25 -3.09
CA TRP A 82 -3.38 14.98 -2.46
C TRP A 82 -4.23 15.66 -3.53
N TRP A 83 -5.54 15.54 -3.39
CA TRP A 83 -6.51 16.34 -4.12
C TRP A 83 -7.31 17.19 -3.13
N ARG A 84 -7.73 18.37 -3.58
CA ARG A 84 -8.66 19.22 -2.85
C ARG A 84 -9.85 19.56 -3.73
N CYS A 85 -11.06 19.40 -3.19
CA CYS A 85 -12.27 19.87 -3.84
C CYS A 85 -12.29 21.40 -3.88
N ASN A 86 -12.80 21.99 -4.97
CA ASN A 86 -13.03 23.43 -5.07
C ASN A 86 -14.37 23.89 -4.46
N GLY A 87 -15.30 22.95 -4.18
CA GLY A 87 -16.65 23.22 -3.70
C GLY A 87 -16.80 23.45 -2.18
N PRO A 88 -18.04 23.59 -1.68
CA PRO A 88 -18.34 23.96 -0.29
C PRO A 88 -17.84 22.96 0.77
N CYS A 89 -17.52 21.71 0.40
CA CYS A 89 -16.94 20.74 1.35
C CYS A 89 -15.56 21.16 1.88
N ARG A 90 -14.89 22.16 1.28
CA ARG A 90 -13.66 22.78 1.80
C ARG A 90 -13.76 23.26 3.24
N ASN A 91 -14.96 23.67 3.67
CA ASN A 91 -15.21 24.20 5.02
C ASN A 91 -15.93 23.19 5.92
N ARG A 92 -16.19 21.95 5.43
CA ARG A 92 -16.90 20.92 6.19
C ARG A 92 -15.92 19.97 6.87
N LYS A 93 -16.13 19.72 8.16
CA LYS A 93 -15.46 18.67 8.92
C LYS A 93 -15.87 17.27 8.40
N PRO A 94 -15.03 16.24 8.57
CA PRO A 94 -13.67 16.28 9.09
C PRO A 94 -12.61 16.59 8.02
N TYR A 95 -12.93 16.41 6.73
CA TYR A 95 -11.93 16.34 5.66
C TYR A 95 -11.54 17.68 5.02
N TYR A 96 -12.30 18.76 5.22
CA TYR A 96 -12.03 20.10 4.65
C TYR A 96 -11.75 20.09 3.13
N GLY A 97 -12.47 19.22 2.42
CA GLY A 97 -12.38 19.00 0.98
C GLY A 97 -11.13 18.24 0.52
N TYR A 98 -10.28 17.73 1.41
CA TYR A 98 -9.09 16.95 1.02
C TYR A 98 -9.39 15.46 0.81
N VAL A 99 -8.72 14.87 -0.17
CA VAL A 99 -8.55 13.42 -0.33
C VAL A 99 -7.07 13.14 -0.50
N LYS A 100 -6.48 12.31 0.36
CA LYS A 100 -5.07 11.89 0.29
C LYS A 100 -5.00 10.41 -0.10
N ARG A 101 -4.12 10.01 -1.04
CA ARG A 101 -3.96 8.60 -1.48
C ARG A 101 -2.50 8.26 -1.72
N VAL A 102 -2.19 6.97 -1.53
CA VAL A 102 -0.86 6.39 -1.83
C VAL A 102 -0.62 6.27 -3.33
N MET A 103 -1.66 5.99 -4.11
CA MET A 103 -1.61 5.91 -5.58
C MET A 103 -2.14 7.17 -6.23
N ASN A 104 -1.61 7.50 -7.42
CA ASN A 104 -2.10 8.58 -8.28
C ASN A 104 -3.46 8.25 -8.93
N ARG A 105 -4.50 8.02 -8.13
CA ARG A 105 -5.88 7.77 -8.55
C ARG A 105 -6.75 8.94 -8.12
N ALA A 106 -7.13 9.82 -9.05
CA ALA A 106 -8.05 10.91 -8.76
C ALA A 106 -9.38 10.41 -8.16
N PRO A 107 -10.05 11.19 -7.30
CA PRO A 107 -11.41 10.90 -6.87
C PRO A 107 -12.36 10.77 -8.06
N SER A 108 -13.19 9.71 -8.09
CA SER A 108 -14.08 9.43 -9.22
C SER A 108 -15.32 8.63 -8.81
N ALA A 109 -16.22 8.37 -9.77
CA ALA A 109 -17.43 7.57 -9.56
C ALA A 109 -17.22 6.13 -9.04
N ASN A 110 -15.98 5.63 -9.07
CA ASN A 110 -15.62 4.33 -8.50
C ASN A 110 -15.44 4.39 -6.96
N ASP A 111 -15.48 5.58 -6.36
CA ASP A 111 -15.40 5.75 -4.92
C ASP A 111 -16.81 5.72 -4.30
N HIS A 112 -17.02 4.87 -3.29
CA HIS A 112 -18.34 4.64 -2.67
C HIS A 112 -19.06 5.91 -2.19
N TRP A 113 -18.31 6.93 -1.75
CA TRP A 113 -18.84 8.23 -1.29
C TRP A 113 -19.09 9.24 -2.43
N TRP A 114 -18.69 8.95 -3.68
CA TRP A 114 -18.72 9.92 -4.77
C TRP A 114 -20.13 10.45 -5.09
N ALA A 115 -21.12 9.56 -5.13
CA ALA A 115 -22.50 9.93 -5.43
C ALA A 115 -23.08 10.88 -4.36
N GLU A 116 -22.70 10.71 -3.10
CA GLU A 116 -23.09 11.61 -2.00
C GLU A 116 -22.34 12.95 -2.09
N HIS A 117 -21.05 12.95 -2.42
CA HIS A 117 -20.30 14.18 -2.65
C HIS A 117 -20.88 14.99 -3.82
N GLN A 118 -21.26 14.33 -4.92
CA GLN A 118 -21.89 15.02 -6.05
C GLN A 118 -23.22 15.67 -5.66
N LYS A 119 -24.07 14.98 -4.89
CA LYS A 119 -25.35 15.53 -4.40
C LYS A 119 -25.17 16.66 -3.37
N SER A 120 -24.23 16.53 -2.43
CA SER A 120 -24.10 17.42 -1.28
C SER A 120 -23.12 18.59 -1.47
N CYS A 121 -22.25 18.51 -2.49
CA CYS A 121 -21.18 19.47 -2.76
C CYS A 121 -21.07 19.85 -4.24
N GLY A 122 -21.14 18.88 -5.15
CA GLY A 122 -21.05 19.11 -6.61
C GLY A 122 -19.69 19.62 -7.12
N GLY A 123 -18.71 19.82 -6.25
CA GLY A 123 -17.39 20.36 -6.62
C GLY A 123 -16.48 19.35 -7.32
N THR A 124 -15.41 19.87 -7.91
CA THR A 124 -14.38 19.10 -8.61
C THR A 124 -13.11 19.01 -7.78
N TYR A 125 -12.47 17.84 -7.77
CA TYR A 125 -11.20 17.62 -7.10
C TYR A 125 -10.01 17.98 -8.00
N THR A 126 -9.25 19.00 -7.60
CA THR A 126 -7.98 19.37 -8.24
C THR A 126 -6.81 18.79 -7.47
N LYS A 127 -5.72 18.43 -8.16
CA LYS A 127 -4.54 17.86 -7.52
C LYS A 127 -3.67 18.97 -6.93
N VAL A 128 -3.27 18.82 -5.67
CA VAL A 128 -2.57 19.87 -4.89
C VAL A 128 -1.24 19.40 -4.29
N ARG A 129 -0.94 18.09 -4.32
CA ARG A 129 0.37 17.54 -3.95
C ARG A 129 0.69 16.31 -4.80
N GLU A 130 1.95 16.23 -5.21
CA GLU A 130 2.59 15.06 -5.80
C GLU A 130 3.91 14.79 -5.06
N PRO A 131 4.43 13.56 -5.07
CA PRO A 131 5.80 13.29 -4.67
C PRO A 131 6.80 13.84 -5.71
N ASP A 132 7.92 14.37 -5.21
CA ASP A 132 9.00 14.85 -6.08
C ASP A 132 9.70 13.67 -6.78
N ASN A 133 9.42 13.52 -8.08
CA ASN A 133 10.16 12.61 -8.97
C ASN A 133 11.58 13.12 -9.25
N SER A 134 12.39 13.28 -8.21
CA SER A 134 13.74 13.83 -8.27
C SER A 134 14.80 12.83 -8.74
N SER A 135 14.49 12.04 -9.77
CA SER A 135 15.50 11.41 -10.62
C SER A 135 16.19 12.48 -11.48
N LYS A 136 17.01 13.32 -10.83
CA LYS A 136 17.86 14.34 -11.47
C LYS A 136 18.91 13.66 -12.35
N LYS A 137 18.51 13.19 -13.54
CA LYS A 137 19.45 12.89 -14.63
C LYS A 137 20.19 14.18 -14.96
N CYS A 138 21.42 14.28 -14.48
CA CYS A 138 22.33 15.35 -14.81
C CYS A 138 22.54 15.35 -16.33
N LYS A 139 21.94 16.33 -17.03
CA LYS A 139 22.12 16.51 -18.48
C LYS A 139 23.54 17.02 -18.73
N LYS A 140 24.51 16.12 -18.90
CA LYS A 140 25.69 16.43 -19.69
C LYS A 140 25.24 16.61 -21.14
N LYS A 141 25.64 17.73 -21.74
CA LYS A 141 25.61 17.90 -23.20
C LYS A 141 26.69 17.00 -23.80
N ASP A 142 26.37 16.36 -24.92
CA ASP A 142 27.24 16.43 -26.09
C ASP A 142 26.41 16.23 -27.37
N ASP A 143 26.93 16.70 -28.50
CA ASP A 143 26.23 16.81 -29.78
C ASP A 143 26.54 15.65 -30.75
N GLN A 144 25.56 15.31 -31.61
CA GLN A 144 25.67 14.76 -32.99
C GLN A 144 26.72 13.65 -33.30
N ALA A 145 26.40 12.49 -33.89
CA ALA A 145 25.78 12.37 -35.22
C ALA A 145 25.61 10.89 -35.71
N LYS A 146 24.74 10.71 -36.72
CA LYS A 146 24.67 9.64 -37.76
C LYS A 146 24.12 8.22 -37.42
N ILE A 147 23.22 7.80 -38.32
CA ILE A 147 22.59 6.47 -38.58
C ILE A 147 23.08 6.09 -40.00
N PRO A 148 23.54 4.84 -40.31
CA PRO A 148 22.70 3.65 -40.64
C PRO A 148 23.28 2.27 -40.20
N ASP A 149 22.71 1.09 -40.49
CA ASP A 149 21.32 0.55 -40.53
C ASP A 149 21.37 -0.99 -40.82
N ASP A 150 20.21 -1.67 -40.94
CA ASP A 150 19.94 -3.08 -41.33
C ASP A 150 20.20 -4.23 -40.32
N GLY A 151 19.40 -5.30 -40.41
CA GLY A 151 19.66 -6.58 -39.72
C GLY A 151 18.45 -7.31 -39.11
N SER A 152 17.47 -7.71 -39.93
CA SER A 152 16.34 -8.60 -39.53
C SER A 152 16.74 -9.86 -38.73
N ARG A 153 15.96 -10.20 -37.68
CA ARG A 153 15.60 -11.59 -37.29
C ARG A 153 14.51 -11.69 -36.20
N LYS A 154 13.55 -12.60 -36.39
CA LYS A 154 12.51 -12.99 -35.42
C LYS A 154 13.08 -13.96 -34.37
N ALA A 155 12.65 -13.85 -33.11
CA ALA A 155 12.62 -14.98 -32.17
C ALA A 155 11.51 -14.82 -31.10
N ARG A 156 10.78 -15.92 -30.85
CA ARG A 156 9.83 -16.09 -29.73
C ARG A 156 10.64 -16.31 -28.43
N GLY A 157 10.17 -15.80 -27.29
CA GLY A 157 10.79 -16.13 -25.99
C GLY A 157 9.91 -15.77 -24.79
N SER A 158 9.55 -16.78 -23.98
CA SER A 158 8.81 -16.59 -22.73
C SER A 158 9.64 -15.85 -21.69
N SER A 159 9.09 -14.79 -21.10
CA SER A 159 9.68 -14.15 -19.92
C SER A 159 9.38 -14.95 -18.66
N ILE A 160 10.24 -15.93 -18.36
CA ILE A 160 10.30 -16.55 -17.04
C ILE A 160 10.65 -15.46 -16.03
N GLN A 161 9.77 -15.23 -15.04
CA GLN A 161 10.10 -14.37 -13.91
C GLN A 161 11.23 -15.06 -13.13
N SER A 162 12.42 -14.47 -13.19
CA SER A 162 13.59 -14.92 -12.45
C SER A 162 13.34 -14.73 -10.95
N ILE A 163 12.98 -15.82 -10.27
CA ILE A 163 13.02 -15.90 -8.82
C ILE A 163 14.49 -15.74 -8.41
N ILE A 164 14.83 -14.64 -7.75
CA ILE A 164 16.18 -14.41 -7.20
C ILE A 164 16.21 -15.06 -5.80
N PRO A 165 16.93 -16.17 -5.58
CA PRO A 165 17.00 -16.79 -4.26
C PRO A 165 17.79 -15.91 -3.28
N PHE A 166 17.33 -15.86 -2.04
CA PHE A 166 17.95 -15.11 -0.96
C PHE A 166 19.32 -15.70 -0.59
N SER A 167 20.41 -15.00 -0.95
CA SER A 167 21.78 -15.38 -0.61
C SER A 167 22.31 -14.55 0.56
N GLY A 168 21.71 -14.74 1.74
CA GLY A 168 22.15 -14.13 2.99
C GLY A 168 22.67 -15.17 3.97
N LYS A 169 23.97 -15.12 4.31
CA LYS A 169 24.51 -15.89 5.45
C LYS A 169 24.05 -15.22 6.74
N GLY A 170 23.09 -15.83 7.43
CA GLY A 170 22.65 -15.36 8.74
C GLY A 170 23.73 -15.58 9.81
N TYR A 171 23.94 -14.59 10.65
CA TYR A 171 24.68 -14.75 11.91
C TYR A 171 23.69 -15.10 13.02
N ILE A 172 24.07 -16.07 13.85
CA ILE A 172 23.39 -16.40 15.10
C ILE A 172 23.98 -15.50 16.18
N LEU A 173 23.11 -14.84 16.95
CA LEU A 173 23.41 -14.17 18.22
C LEU A 173 22.74 -14.97 19.34
#